data_AF-A0A538F0D1-F1
#
_entry.id   AF-A0A538F0D1-F1
#
_cell.length_a   1.000
_cell.length_b   1.000
_cell.length_c   1.000
_cell.angle_alpha   90.00
_cell.angle_beta   90.00
_cell.angle_gamma   90.00
#
_symmetry.space_group_name_H-M   'P 1'
#
loop_
_entity.id
_entity.type
_entity.pdbx_description
1 polymer ?
#
loop_
_entity_poly.entity_id
_entity_poly.type
_entity_poly.pdbx_seq_one_letter_code
_entity_poly.pdbx_strand_id
1 'polypeptide(L)'
;MTLLEERVDAPTRAAVALLESAPPDRDMSVEASREFARRLDEERDAVLLEREYWSLAIRDPELRVLYAQRQRKLRGAMTRALEARARHLGTPDLPMPAEDVARIVMSIIGGLSIDELIEPGSVRPELLGETFALIYAGLLARTQARTV
;
A
#
# COMPACT_ATOMS: atom_id res chain seq x y z
N MET A 1 -11.26 -7.21 -17.08
CA MET A 1 -10.15 -6.98 -16.13
C MET A 1 -9.18 -5.87 -16.57
N THR A 2 -9.24 -5.37 -17.81
CA THR A 2 -8.31 -4.34 -18.32
C THR A 2 -8.38 -3.01 -17.56
N LEU A 3 -9.57 -2.54 -17.18
CA LEU A 3 -9.72 -1.25 -16.49
C LEU A 3 -9.07 -1.22 -15.10
N LEU A 4 -9.29 -2.25 -14.27
CA LEU A 4 -8.63 -2.34 -12.96
C LEU A 4 -7.11 -2.47 -13.11
N GLU A 5 -6.66 -3.22 -14.11
CA GLU A 5 -5.23 -3.33 -14.39
C GLU A 5 -4.62 -1.96 -14.74
N GLU A 6 -5.27 -1.19 -15.62
CA GLU A 6 -4.80 0.11 -16.10
C GLU A 6 -4.91 1.23 -15.08
N ARG A 7 -6.02 1.31 -14.34
CA ARG A 7 -6.36 2.45 -13.48
C ARG A 7 -6.07 2.19 -12.00
N VAL A 8 -5.94 0.92 -11.60
CA VAL A 8 -5.69 0.56 -10.20
C VAL A 8 -4.35 -0.12 -10.04
N ASP A 9 -4.06 -1.17 -10.80
CA ASP A 9 -2.88 -2.02 -10.55
C ASP A 9 -1.59 -1.43 -11.09
N ALA A 10 -1.59 -0.92 -12.33
CA ALA A 10 -0.42 -0.30 -12.92
C ALA A 10 0.04 0.95 -12.12
N PRO A 11 -0.85 1.88 -11.73
CA PRO A 11 -0.48 3.00 -10.86
C PRO A 11 0.03 2.54 -9.49
N THR A 12 -0.61 1.55 -8.86
CA THR A 12 -0.12 0.99 -7.59
C THR A 12 1.29 0.43 -7.75
N ARG A 13 1.55 -0.34 -8.81
CA ARG A 13 2.89 -0.90 -9.05
C ARG A 13 3.93 0.18 -9.35
N ALA A 14 3.54 1.27 -10.03
CA ALA A 14 4.44 2.40 -10.26
C ALA A 14 4.81 3.11 -8.93
N ALA A 15 3.83 3.36 -8.06
CA ALA A 15 4.08 3.92 -6.73
C ALA A 15 4.96 3.00 -5.85
N VAL A 16 4.73 1.68 -5.93
CA VAL A 16 5.56 0.68 -5.25
C VAL A 16 6.98 0.63 -5.82
N ALA A 17 7.15 0.74 -7.13
CA ALA A 17 8.48 0.78 -7.76
C ALA A 17 9.25 2.06 -7.38
N LEU A 18 8.55 3.19 -7.18
CA LEU A 18 9.15 4.39 -6.63
C LEU A 18 9.67 4.14 -5.20
N LEU A 19 8.89 3.48 -4.33
CA LEU A 19 9.35 3.10 -3.00
C LEU A 19 10.60 2.21 -3.04
N GLU A 20 10.65 1.25 -3.97
CA GLU A 20 11.77 0.32 -4.13
C GLU A 20 13.07 1.02 -4.55
N SER A 21 12.97 2.05 -5.40
CA SER A 21 14.12 2.72 -6.04
C SER A 21 14.48 4.07 -5.42
N ALA A 22 13.64 4.61 -4.54
CA ALA A 22 13.85 5.92 -3.96
C ALA A 22 15.13 5.98 -3.09
N PRO A 23 15.90 7.08 -3.18
CA PRO A 23 17.10 7.27 -2.36
C PRO A 23 16.73 7.41 -0.87
N PRO A 24 17.68 7.19 0.07
CA PRO A 24 17.37 7.06 1.50
C PRO A 24 16.73 8.31 2.10
N ASP A 25 17.13 9.47 1.61
CA ASP A 25 16.70 10.81 2.01
C ASP A 25 15.36 11.24 1.40
N ARG A 26 14.86 10.51 0.38
CA ARG A 26 13.52 10.76 -0.17
C ARG A 26 12.48 10.45 0.89
N ASP A 27 11.65 11.44 1.20
CA ASP A 27 10.53 11.27 2.10
C ASP A 27 9.37 10.56 1.40
N MET A 28 9.26 9.25 1.66
CA MET A 28 8.21 8.41 1.08
C MET A 28 6.85 8.62 1.73
N SER A 29 6.76 9.30 2.88
CA SER A 29 5.49 9.63 3.51
C SER A 29 4.73 10.69 2.70
N VAL A 30 5.45 11.70 2.21
CA VAL A 30 4.90 12.74 1.35
C VAL A 30 4.45 12.16 0.01
N GLU A 31 5.24 11.27 -0.58
CA GLU A 31 4.86 10.59 -1.84
C GLU A 31 3.61 9.71 -1.65
N ALA A 32 3.53 8.95 -0.55
CA ALA A 32 2.35 8.15 -0.25
C ALA A 32 1.09 9.00 -0.07
N SER A 33 1.20 10.14 0.63
CA SER A 33 0.08 11.07 0.83
C SER A 33 -0.41 11.64 -0.50
N ARG A 34 0.51 12.09 -1.36
CA ARG A 34 0.19 12.63 -2.69
C ARG A 34 -0.49 11.60 -3.58
N GLU A 35 0.04 10.39 -3.66
CA GLU A 35 -0.56 9.35 -4.49
C GLU A 35 -1.93 8.92 -3.98
N PHE A 36 -2.12 8.87 -2.66
CA PHE A 36 -3.42 8.55 -2.07
C PHE A 36 -4.48 9.61 -2.40
N ALA A 37 -4.17 10.90 -2.20
CA ALA A 37 -5.05 12.00 -2.57
C ALA A 37 -5.38 11.98 -4.07
N ARG A 38 -4.35 11.83 -4.91
CA ARG A 38 -4.52 11.73 -6.37
C ARG A 38 -5.47 10.61 -6.78
N ARG A 39 -5.36 9.42 -6.19
CA ARG A 39 -6.26 8.30 -6.51
C ARG A 39 -7.71 8.56 -6.11
N LEU A 40 -7.92 9.18 -4.96
CA LEU A 40 -9.28 9.45 -4.50
C LEU A 40 -9.97 10.52 -5.36
N ASP A 41 -9.20 11.52 -5.81
CA ASP A 41 -9.70 12.59 -6.67
C ASP A 41 -9.87 12.16 -8.14
N GLU A 42 -8.85 11.53 -8.72
CA GLU A 42 -8.78 11.26 -10.17
C GLU A 42 -9.32 9.88 -10.57
N GLU A 43 -9.37 8.94 -9.63
CA GLU A 43 -9.65 7.52 -9.90
C GLU A 43 -10.83 6.96 -9.10
N ARG A 44 -11.71 7.83 -8.59
CA ARG A 44 -12.85 7.44 -7.73
C ARG A 44 -13.66 6.25 -8.28
N ASP A 45 -14.00 6.28 -9.56
CA ASP A 45 -14.75 5.21 -10.22
C ASP A 45 -13.99 3.88 -10.26
N ALA A 46 -12.66 3.95 -10.45
CA ALA A 46 -11.81 2.75 -10.44
C ALA A 46 -11.68 2.18 -9.03
N VAL A 47 -11.63 3.03 -8.00
CA VAL A 47 -11.66 2.60 -6.59
C VAL A 47 -13.00 1.95 -6.25
N LEU A 48 -14.13 2.53 -6.68
CA LEU A 48 -15.46 1.93 -6.51
C LEU A 48 -15.54 0.55 -7.15
N LEU A 49 -15.09 0.42 -8.40
CA LEU A 49 -15.06 -0.87 -9.09
C LEU A 49 -14.18 -1.90 -8.37
N GLU A 50 -13.05 -1.48 -7.79
CA GLU A 50 -12.24 -2.37 -6.95
C GLU A 50 -13.03 -2.88 -5.74
N ARG A 51 -13.82 -2.02 -5.08
CA ARG A 51 -14.66 -2.40 -3.92
C ARG A 51 -15.77 -3.35 -4.31
N GLU A 52 -16.43 -3.11 -5.45
CA GLU A 52 -17.42 -4.02 -6.00
C GLU A 52 -16.80 -5.39 -6.30
N TYR A 53 -15.62 -5.42 -6.93
CA TYR A 53 -14.92 -6.66 -7.22
C TYR A 53 -14.53 -7.42 -5.95
N TRP A 54 -14.01 -6.73 -4.94
CA TRP A 54 -13.71 -7.33 -3.63
C TRP A 54 -14.97 -7.95 -2.99
N SER A 55 -16.07 -7.21 -2.98
CA SER A 55 -17.34 -7.64 -2.41
C SER A 55 -17.89 -8.88 -3.14
N LEU A 56 -17.82 -8.91 -4.47
CA LEU A 56 -18.20 -10.05 -5.29
C LEU A 56 -17.28 -11.26 -5.05
N ALA A 57 -15.97 -11.05 -5.00
CA ALA A 57 -14.97 -12.10 -4.79
C ALA A 57 -15.11 -12.80 -3.42
N ILE A 58 -15.65 -12.13 -2.41
CA ILE A 58 -15.98 -12.79 -1.14
C ILE A 58 -17.07 -13.86 -1.34
N ARG A 59 -18.04 -13.59 -2.19
CA ARG A 59 -19.26 -14.40 -2.38
C ARG A 59 -19.09 -15.48 -3.46
N ASP A 60 -18.34 -15.18 -4.50
CA ASP A 60 -18.15 -16.05 -5.66
C ASP A 60 -16.77 -16.76 -5.61
N PRO A 61 -16.72 -18.11 -5.57
CA PRO A 61 -15.46 -18.85 -5.51
C PRO A 61 -14.53 -18.67 -6.70
N GLU A 62 -15.05 -18.49 -7.91
CA GLU A 62 -14.23 -18.30 -9.11
C GLU A 62 -13.60 -16.90 -9.11
N LEU A 63 -14.41 -15.88 -8.80
CA LEU A 63 -13.92 -14.51 -8.64
C LEU A 63 -12.93 -14.39 -7.47
N ARG A 64 -13.12 -15.17 -6.39
CA ARG A 64 -12.18 -15.24 -5.26
C ARG A 64 -10.78 -15.64 -5.69
N VAL A 65 -10.65 -16.64 -6.56
CA VAL A 65 -9.35 -17.12 -7.05
C VAL A 65 -8.66 -16.02 -7.85
N LEU A 66 -9.39 -15.36 -8.76
CA LEU A 66 -8.86 -14.27 -9.58
C LEU A 66 -8.44 -13.06 -8.72
N TYR A 67 -9.29 -12.66 -7.77
CA TYR A 67 -9.01 -11.54 -6.88
C TYR A 67 -7.79 -11.84 -5.99
N ALA A 68 -7.72 -13.05 -5.43
CA ALA A 68 -6.59 -13.48 -4.62
C ALA A 68 -5.28 -13.55 -5.42
N GLN A 69 -5.33 -13.93 -6.70
CA GLN A 69 -4.15 -13.88 -7.58
C GLN A 69 -3.69 -12.43 -7.81
N ARG A 70 -4.62 -11.52 -8.14
CA ARG A 70 -4.33 -10.09 -8.29
C ARG A 70 -3.71 -9.50 -7.03
N GLN A 71 -4.34 -9.72 -5.87
CA GLN A 71 -3.85 -9.21 -4.59
C GLN A 71 -2.49 -9.79 -4.19
N ARG A 72 -2.22 -11.07 -4.49
CA ARG A 72 -0.89 -11.65 -4.29
C ARG A 72 0.20 -10.96 -5.12
N LYS A 73 -0.10 -10.58 -6.37
CA LYS A 73 0.85 -9.86 -7.23
C LYS A 73 1.19 -8.48 -6.67
N LEU A 74 0.17 -7.69 -6.30
CA LEU A 74 0.34 -6.37 -5.71
C LEU A 74 1.11 -6.45 -4.38
N ARG A 75 0.70 -7.36 -3.50
CA ARG A 75 1.37 -7.55 -2.21
C ARG A 75 2.81 -8.00 -2.38
N GLY A 76 3.09 -8.90 -3.33
CA GLY A 76 4.46 -9.33 -3.62
C GLY A 76 5.35 -8.19 -4.14
N ALA A 77 4.80 -7.24 -4.91
CA ALA A 77 5.53 -6.05 -5.31
C ALA A 77 5.84 -5.16 -4.09
N MET A 78 4.85 -4.91 -3.24
CA MET A 78 5.03 -4.12 -2.01
C MET A 78 6.05 -4.75 -1.06
N THR A 79 6.01 -6.08 -0.89
CA THR A 79 6.99 -6.83 -0.09
C THR A 79 8.42 -6.54 -0.57
N ARG A 80 8.68 -6.68 -1.88
CA ARG A 80 10.02 -6.43 -2.45
C ARG A 80 10.47 -4.99 -2.26
N ALA A 81 9.57 -4.03 -2.46
CA ALA A 81 9.87 -2.63 -2.24
C ALA A 81 10.24 -2.32 -0.79
N LEU A 82 9.49 -2.89 0.17
CA LEU A 82 9.79 -2.75 1.60
C LEU A 82 11.14 -3.37 1.97
N GLU A 83 11.46 -4.55 1.46
CA GLU A 83 12.76 -5.20 1.68
C GLU A 83 13.92 -4.38 1.08
N ALA A 84 13.75 -3.87 -0.15
CA ALA A 84 14.74 -3.02 -0.78
C ALA A 84 14.97 -1.74 0.03
N ARG A 85 13.90 -1.09 0.46
CA ARG A 85 13.95 0.11 1.29
C ARG A 85 14.64 -0.16 2.63
N ALA A 86 14.33 -1.28 3.28
CA ALA A 86 14.95 -1.71 4.52
C ALA A 86 16.47 -1.92 4.36
N ARG A 87 16.91 -2.57 3.27
CA ARG A 87 18.34 -2.70 2.94
C ARG A 87 18.99 -1.34 2.69
N HIS A 88 18.32 -0.45 1.97
CA HIS A 88 18.85 0.87 1.62
C HIS A 88 19.06 1.77 2.84
N LEU A 89 18.27 1.55 3.89
CA LEU A 89 18.33 2.28 5.16
C LEU A 89 19.14 1.55 6.24
N GLY A 90 19.89 0.51 5.86
CA GLY A 90 20.83 -0.18 6.75
C GLY A 90 20.18 -1.12 7.76
N THR A 91 18.92 -1.49 7.58
CA THR A 91 18.17 -2.38 8.48
C THR A 91 17.56 -3.56 7.73
N PRO A 92 18.37 -4.50 7.19
CA PRO A 92 17.87 -5.61 6.38
C PRO A 92 16.94 -6.54 7.17
N ASP A 93 17.16 -6.68 8.48
CA ASP A 93 16.39 -7.56 9.36
C ASP A 93 15.22 -6.82 9.99
N LEU A 94 14.12 -6.68 9.25
CA LEU A 94 12.89 -6.12 9.79
C LEU A 94 12.40 -6.96 11.00
N PRO A 95 11.84 -6.32 12.04
CA PRO A 95 11.38 -7.03 13.24
C PRO A 95 10.13 -7.90 12.98
N MET A 96 9.53 -7.79 11.79
CA MET A 96 8.43 -8.61 11.30
C MET A 96 8.61 -8.88 9.79
N PRO A 97 8.03 -9.96 9.24
CA PRO A 97 8.13 -10.26 7.82
C PRO A 97 7.61 -9.10 6.95
N ALA A 98 8.35 -8.75 5.91
CA ALA A 98 7.95 -7.66 4.99
C ALA A 98 6.59 -7.91 4.32
N GLU A 99 6.23 -9.18 4.11
CA GLU A 99 4.92 -9.57 3.58
C GLU A 99 3.76 -9.18 4.52
N ASP A 100 3.96 -9.27 5.84
CA ASP A 100 2.95 -8.89 6.81
C ASP A 100 2.83 -7.38 6.92
N VAL A 101 3.95 -6.64 6.83
CA VAL A 101 3.93 -5.17 6.71
C VAL A 101 3.16 -4.76 5.45
N ALA A 102 3.46 -5.37 4.31
CA ALA A 102 2.77 -5.10 3.05
C ALA A 102 1.26 -5.36 3.17
N ARG A 103 0.86 -6.46 3.82
CA ARG A 103 -0.56 -6.77 4.08
C ARG A 103 -1.22 -5.69 4.93
N ILE A 104 -0.59 -5.26 6.03
CA ILE A 104 -1.12 -4.21 6.91
C ILE A 104 -1.27 -2.90 6.15
N VAL A 105 -0.23 -2.48 5.43
CA VAL A 105 -0.21 -1.26 4.60
C VAL A 105 -1.35 -1.26 3.57
N MET A 106 -1.50 -2.36 2.83
CA MET A 106 -2.59 -2.47 1.85
C MET A 106 -3.98 -2.46 2.48
N SER A 107 -4.13 -3.05 3.67
CA SER A 107 -5.40 -2.99 4.42
C SER A 107 -5.73 -1.58 4.89
N ILE A 108 -4.73 -0.80 5.33
CA ILE A 108 -4.91 0.61 5.72
C ILE A 108 -5.36 1.44 4.52
N ILE A 109 -4.66 1.33 3.38
CA ILE A 109 -5.08 2.01 2.13
C ILE A 109 -6.51 1.61 1.79
N GLY A 110 -6.81 0.32 1.86
CA GLY A 110 -8.13 -0.23 1.58
C GLY A 110 -9.24 0.35 2.44
N GLY A 111 -9.02 0.42 3.75
CA GLY A 111 -9.96 0.97 4.72
C GLY A 111 -10.18 2.46 4.55
N LEU A 112 -9.09 3.25 4.48
CA LEU A 112 -9.18 4.70 4.31
C LEU A 112 -9.88 5.09 3.01
N SER A 113 -9.66 4.34 1.92
CA SER A 113 -10.43 4.58 0.69
C SER A 113 -11.93 4.30 0.85
N ILE A 114 -12.34 3.36 1.70
CA ILE A 114 -13.76 3.10 1.97
C ILE A 114 -14.35 4.26 2.78
N ASP A 115 -13.64 4.69 3.83
CA ASP A 115 -14.09 5.80 4.68
C ASP A 115 -14.31 7.07 3.85
N GLU A 116 -13.36 7.42 2.99
CA GLU A 116 -13.47 8.58 2.09
C GLU A 116 -14.60 8.43 1.04
N LEU A 117 -14.86 7.22 0.55
CA LEU A 117 -15.95 6.98 -0.40
C LEU A 117 -17.34 7.13 0.25
N ILE A 118 -17.46 6.79 1.54
CA ILE A 118 -18.71 6.88 2.31
C ILE A 118 -18.92 8.32 2.78
N GLU A 119 -17.89 8.95 3.33
CA GLU A 119 -17.92 10.33 3.83
C GLU A 119 -16.79 11.14 3.14
N PRO A 120 -17.08 11.77 1.99
CA PRO A 120 -16.09 12.57 1.27
C PRO A 120 -15.56 13.72 2.13
N GLY A 121 -14.24 13.85 2.18
CA GLY A 121 -13.51 14.81 3.01
C GLY A 121 -13.24 14.34 4.45
N SER A 122 -13.63 13.12 4.81
CA SER A 122 -13.38 12.56 6.15
C SER A 122 -11.92 12.15 6.36
N VAL A 123 -11.21 11.81 5.29
CA VAL A 123 -9.82 11.37 5.38
C VAL A 123 -8.87 12.51 5.04
N ARG A 124 -8.05 12.91 6.01
CA ARG A 124 -6.98 13.89 5.78
C ARG A 124 -5.96 13.32 4.76
N PRO A 125 -5.54 14.09 3.74
CA PRO A 125 -4.57 13.63 2.74
C PRO A 125 -3.26 13.09 3.32
N GLU A 126 -2.80 13.66 4.44
CA GLU A 126 -1.52 13.32 5.07
C GLU A 126 -1.58 12.03 5.90
N LEU A 127 -2.78 11.53 6.23
CA LEU A 127 -2.96 10.44 7.20
C LEU A 127 -2.23 9.17 6.78
N LEU A 128 -2.25 8.84 5.48
CA LEU A 128 -1.56 7.65 4.98
C LEU A 128 -0.04 7.79 5.12
N GLY A 129 0.52 8.94 4.74
CA GLY A 129 1.94 9.22 4.86
C GLY A 129 2.41 9.20 6.31
N GLU A 130 1.72 9.91 7.20
CA GLU A 130 1.99 9.95 8.63
C GLU A 130 2.00 8.52 9.22
N THR A 131 1.01 7.71 8.85
CA THR A 131 0.90 6.31 9.31
C THR A 131 2.09 5.47 8.82
N PHE A 132 2.50 5.62 7.57
CA PHE A 132 3.65 4.89 7.03
C PHE A 132 4.96 5.32 7.69
N ALA A 133 5.14 6.62 7.94
CA ALA A 133 6.29 7.13 8.68
C ALA A 133 6.37 6.53 10.09
N LEU A 134 5.23 6.46 10.80
CA LEU A 134 5.16 5.85 12.13
C LEU A 134 5.46 4.35 12.12
N ILE A 135 4.87 3.59 11.19
CA ILE A 135 5.17 2.17 11.04
C ILE A 135 6.67 2.00 10.79
N TYR A 136 7.24 2.77 9.87
CA TYR A 136 8.64 2.66 9.51
C TYR A 136 9.58 3.01 10.67
N ALA A 137 9.31 4.13 11.36
CA ALA A 137 10.06 4.52 12.55
C ALA A 137 9.98 3.45 13.67
N GLY A 138 8.80 2.87 13.88
CA GLY A 138 8.61 1.78 14.84
C GLY A 138 9.38 0.51 14.47
N LEU A 139 9.42 0.16 13.18
CA LEU A 139 10.22 -0.98 12.70
C LEU A 139 11.72 -0.73 12.95
N LEU A 140 12.22 0.46 12.63
CA LEU A 140 13.62 0.85 12.86
C LEU A 140 14.01 0.88 14.34
N ALA A 141 13.16 1.43 15.21
CA ALA A 141 13.46 1.49 16.64
C ALA A 141 13.63 0.07 17.23
N ARG A 142 12.84 -0.91 16.75
CA ARG A 142 12.91 -2.30 17.21
C ARG A 142 14.12 -3.07 16.67
N THR A 143 14.65 -2.71 15.50
CA THR A 143 15.89 -3.32 15.01
C THR A 143 17.08 -2.83 15.82
N GLN A 144 17.17 -1.53 16.09
CA GLN A 144 18.22 -0.94 16.93
C GLN A 144 18.23 -1.53 18.35
N ALA A 145 17.05 -1.72 18.96
CA ALA A 145 16.93 -2.32 20.29
C ALA A 145 17.34 -3.80 20.37
N ARG A 146 17.44 -4.52 19.24
CA ARG A 146 17.94 -5.91 19.19
C ARG A 146 19.45 -6.02 19.02
N THR A 147 20.12 -4.94 18.63
CA THR A 147 21.57 -4.91 18.41
C THR A 147 22.34 -4.53 19.68
N VAL A 148 21.64 -4.06 20.73
CA VAL A 148 22.17 -3.74 22.07
C VAL A 148 21.92 -4.91 23.01
#